data_AF-A0A965KAZ6-F1
#
_entry.id   AF-A0A965KAZ6-F1
#
_cell.length_a   1.000
_cell.length_b   1.000
_cell.length_c   1.000
_cell.angle_alpha   90.00
_cell.angle_beta   90.00
_cell.angle_gamma   90.00
#
_symmetry.space_group_name_H-M   'P 1'
#
loop_
_entity.id
_entity.type
_entity.pdbx_description
1 polymer ?
#
loop_
_entity_poly.entity_id
_entity_poly.type
_entity_poly.pdbx_seq_one_letter_code
_entity_poly.pdbx_strand_id
1 'polypeptide(L)'
;VTDLTASRDDPLLMLVRKRLRQNFGFPRKGNFNISAVWSDEPFIQPTDCADLPGGEIPTGEDLHPNCEWGYGTATHLSGTFGLAAAGEAIRLRLLTMQK
;
A
#
# COMPACT_ATOMS: atom_id res chain seq x y z
N VAL A 1 -8.69 5.54 -5.66
CA VAL A 1 -7.34 5.94 -6.13
C VAL A 1 -7.20 7.44 -5.98
N THR A 2 -6.22 7.90 -5.20
CA THR A 2 -5.97 9.34 -4.97
C THR A 2 -4.47 9.60 -4.91
N ASP A 3 -4.06 10.85 -4.69
CA ASP A 3 -2.67 11.14 -4.39
C ASP A 3 -2.21 10.38 -3.13
N LEU A 4 -0.97 9.90 -3.13
CA LEU A 4 -0.35 9.17 -2.03
C LEU A 4 -0.39 9.96 -0.70
N THR A 5 -0.39 11.28 -0.75
CA THR A 5 -0.51 12.12 0.46
C THR A 5 -1.87 12.04 1.13
N ALA A 6 -2.91 11.64 0.41
CA ALA A 6 -4.28 11.55 0.92
C ALA A 6 -4.58 10.21 1.60
N SER A 7 -3.71 9.19 1.48
CA SER A 7 -3.97 7.90 2.10
C SER A 7 -3.85 7.93 3.63
N ARG A 8 -4.81 7.27 4.29
CA ARG A 8 -5.01 7.26 5.73
C ARG A 8 -5.02 5.82 6.24
N ASP A 9 -4.75 5.66 7.53
CA ASP A 9 -4.88 4.38 8.26
C ASP A 9 -4.16 3.18 7.61
N ASP A 10 -3.04 3.46 6.93
CA ASP A 10 -2.20 2.44 6.29
C ASP A 10 -0.73 2.62 6.74
N PRO A 11 -0.23 1.73 7.62
CA PRO A 11 1.15 1.81 8.14
C PRO A 11 2.23 1.78 7.04
N LEU A 12 2.00 1.02 5.96
CA LEU A 12 2.94 0.93 4.85
C LEU A 12 3.01 2.25 4.10
N LEU A 13 1.88 2.83 3.72
CA LEU A 13 1.85 4.09 2.98
C LEU A 13 2.33 5.26 3.83
N MET A 14 2.09 5.25 5.15
CA MET A 14 2.69 6.18 6.09
C MET A 14 4.23 6.11 6.06
N LEU A 15 4.79 4.90 6.09
CA LEU A 15 6.24 4.69 6.03
C LEU A 15 6.83 5.11 4.67
N VAL A 16 6.15 4.78 3.57
CA VAL A 16 6.55 5.22 2.22
C VAL A 16 6.62 6.74 2.15
N ARG A 17 5.57 7.45 2.60
CA ARG A 17 5.58 8.92 2.64
C ARG A 17 6.71 9.48 3.48
N LYS A 18 7.00 8.86 4.63
CA LYS A 18 8.11 9.27 5.50
C LYS A 18 9.45 9.13 4.78
N ARG A 19 9.72 7.98 4.16
CA ARG A 19 10.96 7.71 3.42
C ARG A 19 11.12 8.63 2.21
N LEU A 20 10.05 8.88 1.46
CA LEU A 20 10.05 9.81 0.32
C LEU A 20 10.46 11.24 0.75
N ARG A 21 9.95 11.73 1.87
CA ARG A 21 10.32 13.05 2.41
C ARG A 21 11.76 13.09 2.92
N GLN A 22 12.21 12.04 3.61
CA GLN A 22 13.52 11.99 4.23
C GLN A 22 14.65 11.86 3.20
N ASN A 23 14.45 11.02 2.18
CA ASN A 23 15.54 10.58 1.32
C ASN A 23 15.48 11.15 -0.09
N PHE A 24 14.32 11.66 -0.53
CA PHE A 24 14.08 12.04 -1.93
C PHE A 24 13.51 13.45 -2.10
N GLY A 25 13.48 14.27 -1.04
CA GLY A 25 13.11 15.68 -1.13
C GLY A 25 11.62 15.96 -1.40
N PHE A 26 10.73 14.98 -1.18
CA PHE A 26 9.29 15.20 -1.34
C PHE A 26 8.75 16.26 -0.36
N PRO A 27 7.73 17.04 -0.76
CA PRO A 27 7.27 18.18 0.02
C PRO A 27 6.63 17.75 1.36
N ARG A 28 6.72 18.61 2.38
CA ARG A 28 6.03 18.39 3.66
C ARG A 28 4.52 18.67 3.58
N LYS A 29 4.12 19.61 2.73
CA LYS A 29 2.72 20.03 2.50
C LYS A 29 2.47 20.03 0.99
N GLY A 30 1.25 19.66 0.59
CA GLY A 30 0.86 19.53 -0.81
C GLY A 30 1.03 18.10 -1.35
N ASN A 31 0.59 17.90 -2.59
CA ASN A 31 0.51 16.59 -3.23
C ASN A 31 1.89 16.06 -3.65
N PHE A 32 2.02 14.74 -3.71
CA PHE A 32 3.21 14.08 -4.28
C PHE A 32 3.09 13.88 -5.79
N ASN A 33 1.89 14.04 -6.33
CA ASN A 33 1.50 13.68 -7.69
C ASN A 33 1.80 12.22 -8.01
N ILE A 34 1.57 11.34 -7.01
CA ILE A 34 1.72 9.89 -7.13
C ILE A 34 0.35 9.27 -6.87
N SER A 35 -0.26 8.65 -7.88
CA SER A 35 -1.51 7.90 -7.69
C SER A 35 -1.26 6.68 -6.81
N ALA A 36 -2.10 6.49 -5.81
CA ALA A 36 -2.09 5.36 -4.89
C ALA A 36 -3.48 4.74 -4.78
N VAL A 37 -3.53 3.41 -4.81
CA VAL A 37 -4.70 2.61 -4.42
C VAL A 37 -4.58 2.30 -2.94
N TRP A 38 -5.62 2.61 -2.18
CA TRP A 38 -5.69 2.43 -0.73
C TRP A 38 -7.17 2.38 -0.31
N SER A 39 -7.45 1.98 0.93
CA SER A 39 -8.80 1.88 1.51
C SER A 39 -8.95 2.86 2.68
N ASP A 40 -10.13 3.48 2.81
CA ASP A 40 -10.53 4.25 4.01
C ASP A 40 -10.91 3.34 5.20
N GLU A 41 -10.81 2.02 5.05
CA GLU A 41 -11.01 1.06 6.14
C GLU A 41 -9.97 1.28 7.26
N PRO A 42 -10.40 1.42 8.53
CA PRO A 42 -9.47 1.55 9.64
C PRO A 42 -8.57 0.33 9.75
N PHE A 43 -7.28 0.55 9.96
CA PHE A 43 -6.37 -0.55 10.28
C PHE A 43 -6.76 -1.19 11.62
N ILE A 44 -7.08 -2.48 11.57
CA ILE A 44 -7.33 -3.32 12.74
C ILE A 44 -6.29 -4.43 12.71
N GLN A 45 -5.58 -4.60 13.83
CA GLN A 45 -4.69 -5.75 13.98
C GLN A 45 -5.55 -7.02 14.08
N PRO A 46 -5.40 -8.00 13.15
CA PRO A 46 -6.22 -9.20 13.17
C PRO A 46 -6.00 -9.98 14.47
N THR A 47 -7.10 -10.29 15.17
CA THR A 47 -7.04 -11.07 16.43
C THR A 47 -6.72 -12.54 16.14
N ASP A 48 -7.16 -13.04 14.99
CA ASP A 48 -6.95 -14.43 14.56
C ASP A 48 -5.47 -14.76 14.28
N CYS A 49 -4.62 -13.73 14.20
CA CYS A 49 -3.19 -13.84 13.93
C CYS A 49 -2.35 -13.37 15.14
N ALA A 50 -2.98 -13.13 16.30
CA ALA A 50 -2.35 -12.56 17.48
C ALA A 50 -1.33 -13.48 18.18
N ASP A 51 -1.48 -14.80 18.05
CA ASP A 51 -0.60 -15.80 18.67
C ASP A 51 0.54 -16.26 17.74
N LEU A 52 0.64 -15.69 16.53
CA LEU A 52 1.68 -16.03 15.56
C LEU A 52 2.95 -15.20 15.84
N PRO A 53 4.15 -15.73 15.51
CA PRO A 53 5.43 -15.16 15.91
C PRO A 53 5.65 -13.71 15.46
N GLY A 54 4.89 -13.24 14.45
CA GLY A 54 4.63 -11.83 14.17
C GLY A 54 5.85 -10.93 14.22
N GLY A 55 6.46 -10.65 13.07
CA GLY A 55 7.38 -9.50 12.92
C GLY A 55 8.80 -9.81 12.46
N GLU A 56 9.28 -11.04 12.57
CA GLU A 56 10.55 -11.45 11.96
C GLU A 56 10.32 -12.46 10.84
N ILE A 57 10.66 -12.05 9.61
CA ILE A 57 10.71 -12.95 8.46
C ILE A 57 11.99 -13.78 8.61
N PRO A 58 11.90 -15.12 8.72
CA PRO A 58 13.07 -15.97 8.82
C PRO A 58 13.97 -15.82 7.58
N THR A 59 15.27 -15.70 7.81
CA THR A 59 16.24 -15.65 6.71
C THR A 59 16.25 -16.99 5.98
N GLY A 60 15.85 -16.98 4.70
CA GLY A 60 15.88 -18.17 3.84
C GLY A 60 14.54 -18.89 3.68
N GLU A 61 13.45 -18.34 4.22
CA GLU A 61 12.10 -18.84 3.96
C GLU A 61 11.39 -18.05 2.84
N ASP A 62 10.54 -18.75 2.10
CA ASP A 62 9.70 -18.15 1.07
C ASP A 62 8.59 -17.33 1.74
N LEU A 63 8.51 -16.03 1.43
CA LEU A 63 7.41 -15.21 1.92
C LEU A 63 6.09 -15.67 1.30
N HIS A 64 5.19 -16.13 2.15
CA HIS A 64 3.81 -16.37 1.77
C HIS A 64 2.91 -15.23 2.28
N PRO A 65 1.83 -14.89 1.55
CA PRO A 65 0.88 -13.87 1.96
C PRO A 65 -0.11 -14.42 3.01
N ASN A 66 0.43 -15.08 4.04
CA ASN A 66 -0.30 -15.70 5.15
C ASN A 66 -0.12 -14.85 6.44
N CYS A 67 -0.72 -15.31 7.54
CA CYS A 67 -0.59 -14.63 8.83
C CYS A 67 0.66 -15.05 9.64
N GLU A 68 1.44 -16.02 9.16
CA GLU A 68 2.55 -16.60 9.92
C GLU A 68 3.66 -15.57 10.18
N TRP A 69 3.91 -14.72 9.18
CA TRP A 69 4.94 -13.67 9.25
C TRP A 69 4.37 -12.26 9.00
N GLY A 70 3.05 -12.07 9.06
CA GLY A 70 2.41 -10.80 8.68
C GLY A 70 0.92 -10.70 8.99
N TYR A 71 0.23 -9.77 8.31
CA TYR A 71 -1.17 -9.43 8.57
C TYR A 71 -2.20 -10.37 7.90
N GLY A 72 -1.75 -11.39 7.16
CA GLY A 72 -2.61 -12.18 6.30
C GLY A 72 -3.09 -11.42 5.05
N THR A 73 -3.72 -12.14 4.11
CA THR A 73 -4.29 -11.53 2.91
C THR A 73 -5.59 -12.22 2.50
N ALA A 74 -6.46 -11.47 1.81
CA ALA A 74 -7.66 -11.99 1.16
C ALA A 74 -7.61 -11.69 -0.34
N THR A 75 -7.73 -12.72 -1.17
CA THR A 75 -7.56 -12.62 -2.63
C THR A 75 -8.51 -11.61 -3.28
N HIS A 76 -9.75 -11.50 -2.80
CA HIS A 76 -10.69 -10.51 -3.36
C HIS A 76 -10.25 -9.06 -3.04
N LEU A 77 -9.57 -8.81 -1.92
CA LEU A 77 -9.02 -7.49 -1.60
C LEU A 77 -7.79 -7.19 -2.45
N SER A 78 -6.78 -8.07 -2.45
CA SER A 78 -5.56 -7.83 -3.22
C SER A 78 -5.82 -7.77 -4.73
N GLY A 79 -6.74 -8.61 -5.22
CA GLY A 79 -7.19 -8.60 -6.61
C GLY A 79 -7.88 -7.30 -7.01
N THR A 80 -8.82 -6.80 -6.20
CA THR A 80 -9.51 -5.53 -6.50
C THR A 80 -8.55 -4.33 -6.46
N PHE A 81 -7.58 -4.33 -5.54
CA PHE A 81 -6.54 -3.30 -5.49
C PHE A 81 -5.67 -3.31 -6.76
N GLY A 82 -5.26 -4.49 -7.22
CA GLY A 82 -4.48 -4.64 -8.45
C GLY A 82 -5.25 -4.17 -9.69
N LEU A 83 -6.53 -4.55 -9.81
CA LEU A 83 -7.40 -4.12 -10.91
C LEU A 83 -7.62 -2.60 -10.91
N ALA A 84 -7.80 -1.99 -9.73
CA ALA A 84 -7.91 -0.54 -9.60
C ALA A 84 -6.61 0.18 -10.02
N ALA A 85 -5.45 -0.37 -9.66
CA ALA A 85 -4.15 0.17 -10.06
C ALA A 85 -3.95 0.09 -11.59
N ALA A 86 -4.30 -1.05 -12.20
CA ALA A 86 -4.24 -1.23 -13.65
C ALA A 86 -5.16 -0.25 -14.38
N GLY A 87 -6.39 -0.06 -13.89
CA GLY A 87 -7.33 0.91 -14.45
C GLY A 87 -6.80 2.34 -14.40
N GLU A 88 -6.17 2.74 -13.28
CA GLU A 88 -5.54 4.06 -13.16
C GLU A 88 -4.35 4.22 -14.11
N ALA A 89 -3.49 3.21 -14.24
CA ALA A 89 -2.35 3.26 -15.14
C ALA A 89 -2.78 3.46 -16.60
N ILE A 90 -3.84 2.76 -17.03
CA ILE A 90 -4.44 2.93 -18.36
C ILE A 90 -4.99 4.35 -18.51
N ARG A 91 -5.75 4.86 -17.52
CA ARG A 91 -6.31 6.22 -17.55
C ARG A 91 -5.21 7.28 -17.69
N LEU A 92 -4.13 7.19 -16.91
CA LEU A 92 -2.99 8.10 -16.97
C LEU A 92 -2.29 8.05 -18.34
N ARG A 93 -2.15 6.86 -18.92
CA ARG A 93 -1.54 6.70 -20.25
C ARG A 93 -2.41 7.28 -21.35
N LEU A 94 -3.72 7.06 -21.31
CA LEU A 94 -4.65 7.60 -22.30
C LEU A 94 -4.71 9.13 -22.23
N LEU A 95 -4.71 9.72 -21.02
CA LEU A 95 -4.68 11.18 -20.84
C LEU A 95 -3.38 11.82 -21.33
N THR A 96 -2.25 11.10 -21.28
CA THR A 96 -0.97 11.59 -21.81
C THR A 96 -0.85 11.48 -23.32
N MET A 97 -1.66 10.66 -23.99
CA MET A 97 -1.69 10.56 -25.46
C MET A 97 -2.57 11.63 -26.13
N GLN A 98 -3.45 12.30 -25.37
CA GLN A 98 -4.35 13.34 -25.86
C GLN A 98 -3.74 14.76 -25.84
N LYS A 99 -2.51 14.91 -25.35
CA LYS A 99 -1.74 16.16 -25.38
C LYS A 99 -0.62 16.05 -26.39
#